data_AF-A0A1G6XS20-F1
#
_entry.id   AF-A0A1G6XS20-F1
#
_cell.length_a   1.000
_cell.length_b   1.000
_cell.length_c   1.000
_cell.angle_alpha   90.00
_cell.angle_beta   90.00
_cell.angle_gamma   90.00
#
_symmetry.space_group_name_H-M   'P 1'
#
loop_
_entity.id
_entity.type
_entity.pdbx_description
1 polymer ?
#
loop_
_entity_poly.entity_id
_entity_poly.type
_entity_poly.pdbx_seq_one_letter_code
_entity_poly.pdbx_strand_id
1 'polypeptide(L)'
;MSPPPQHQTVKYSLTRLADVSAGSMPQAKVAGGIEYTVICRRCNGSFKVMNYEGQYLSGFGARKKATAPQPIGVVCDCGLDHKNRPAGSAGCGAVWDIVH
;
A
#
# COMPACT_ATOMS: atom_id res chain seq x y z
N MET A 1 35.56 -0.60 -21.25
CA MET A 1 34.92 -0.86 -19.93
C MET A 1 33.88 0.23 -19.73
N SER A 2 32.60 -0.12 -19.62
CA SER A 2 31.55 0.86 -19.35
C SER A 2 31.61 1.28 -17.87
N PRO A 3 31.40 2.56 -17.54
CA PRO A 3 31.38 3.00 -16.15
C PRO A 3 30.24 2.30 -15.39
N PRO A 4 30.40 2.06 -14.07
CA PRO A 4 29.35 1.45 -13.26
C PRO A 4 28.09 2.32 -13.28
N PRO A 5 26.89 1.71 -13.22
CA PRO A 5 25.64 2.45 -13.20
C PRO A 5 25.64 3.42 -12.02
N GLN A 6 25.44 4.71 -12.30
CA GLN A 6 25.36 5.74 -11.27
C GLN A 6 24.15 5.44 -10.37
N HIS A 7 24.38 5.40 -9.06
CA HIS A 7 23.31 5.34 -8.07
C HIS A 7 22.47 6.62 -8.19
N GLN A 8 21.31 6.54 -8.84
CA GLN A 8 20.35 7.65 -8.83
C GLN A 8 19.67 7.69 -7.47
N THR A 9 19.81 8.82 -6.76
CA THR A 9 19.04 9.07 -5.55
C THR A 9 17.57 9.15 -5.91
N VAL A 10 16.78 8.14 -5.54
CA VAL A 10 15.32 8.18 -5.72
C VAL A 10 14.77 9.22 -4.75
N LYS A 11 14.35 10.37 -5.28
CA LYS A 11 13.61 11.37 -4.51
C LYS A 11 12.14 10.97 -4.48
N TYR A 12 11.64 10.59 -3.32
CA TYR A 12 10.21 10.29 -3.14
C TYR A 12 9.47 11.58 -2.79
N SER A 13 8.54 12.02 -3.65
CA SER A 13 7.52 13.00 -3.26
C SER A 13 6.28 12.24 -2.83
N LEU A 14 6.06 12.16 -1.51
CA LEU A 14 4.87 11.55 -0.95
C LEU A 14 3.76 12.59 -0.87
N THR A 15 2.56 12.22 -1.32
CA THR A 15 1.36 13.05 -1.22
C THR A 15 0.31 12.27 -0.46
N ARG A 16 0.02 12.70 0.77
CA ARG A 16 -1.05 12.12 1.59
C ARG A 16 -2.40 12.54 1.00
N LEU A 17 -3.21 11.55 0.66
CA LEU A 17 -4.61 11.72 0.28
C LEU A 17 -5.49 11.45 1.49
N ALA A 18 -6.77 11.80 1.39
CA ALA A 18 -7.75 11.44 2.40
C ALA A 18 -7.82 9.91 2.56
N ASP A 19 -8.22 9.47 3.74
CA ASP A 19 -8.44 8.05 4.02
C ASP A 19 -9.70 7.55 3.29
N VAL A 20 -9.80 6.24 3.16
CA VAL A 20 -10.89 5.57 2.44
C VAL A 20 -11.52 4.52 3.34
N SER A 21 -12.85 4.46 3.38
CA SER A 21 -13.54 3.43 4.14
C SER A 21 -13.37 2.06 3.46
N ALA A 22 -13.07 1.02 4.24
CA ALA A 22 -13.08 -0.36 3.79
C ALA A 22 -14.43 -0.72 3.15
N GLY A 23 -15.54 -0.20 3.69
CA GLY A 23 -16.89 -0.43 3.16
C GLY A 23 -17.15 0.16 1.78
N SER A 24 -16.32 1.11 1.30
CA SER A 24 -16.51 1.76 0.00
C SER A 24 -15.72 1.10 -1.14
N MET A 25 -15.07 -0.05 -0.91
CA MET A 25 -14.24 -0.73 -1.92
C MET A 25 -14.59 -2.21 -2.06
N PRO A 26 -14.39 -2.82 -3.26
CA PRO A 26 -14.56 -4.25 -3.44
C PRO A 26 -13.60 -5.06 -2.55
N GLN A 27 -14.14 -6.08 -1.89
CA GLN A 27 -13.40 -6.96 -0.97
C GLN A 27 -13.55 -8.42 -1.36
N ALA A 28 -12.49 -9.20 -1.20
CA ALA A 28 -12.51 -10.65 -1.31
C ALA A 28 -11.89 -11.28 -0.06
N LYS A 29 -12.53 -12.32 0.49
CA LYS A 29 -11.91 -13.13 1.56
C LYS A 29 -10.82 -14.00 0.94
N VAL A 30 -9.64 -13.99 1.53
CA VAL A 30 -8.50 -14.83 1.14
C VAL A 30 -8.01 -15.65 2.33
N ALA A 31 -7.16 -16.65 2.08
CA ALA A 31 -6.61 -17.48 3.15
C ALA A 31 -5.82 -16.61 4.15
N GLY A 32 -6.39 -16.43 5.34
CA GLY A 32 -5.77 -15.66 6.43
C GLY A 32 -5.98 -14.15 6.38
N GLY A 33 -6.87 -13.62 5.53
CA GLY A 33 -7.08 -12.17 5.44
C GLY A 33 -8.19 -11.70 4.50
N ILE A 34 -8.17 -10.40 4.23
CA ILE A 34 -9.05 -9.72 3.28
C ILE A 34 -8.18 -9.07 2.20
N GLU A 35 -8.55 -9.28 0.94
CA GLU A 35 -7.99 -8.59 -0.20
C GLU A 35 -8.92 -7.43 -0.61
N TYR A 36 -8.34 -6.25 -0.79
CA TYR A 36 -9.03 -5.05 -1.25
C TYR A 36 -8.60 -4.72 -2.67
N THR A 37 -9.56 -4.46 -3.56
CA THR A 37 -9.26 -3.84 -4.86
C THR A 37 -9.27 -2.33 -4.69
N VAL A 38 -8.12 -1.69 -4.88
CA VAL A 38 -7.92 -0.27 -4.55
C VAL A 38 -7.63 0.53 -5.83
N ILE A 39 -8.26 1.71 -5.93
CA ILE A 39 -8.03 2.67 -7.01
C ILE A 39 -7.35 3.91 -6.42
N CYS A 40 -6.18 4.25 -6.94
CA CYS A 40 -5.47 5.46 -6.55
C CYS A 40 -6.19 6.71 -7.06
N ARG A 41 -6.67 7.58 -6.17
CA ARG A 41 -7.37 8.82 -6.54
C ARG A 41 -6.48 9.89 -7.22
N ARG A 42 -5.16 9.74 -7.18
CA ARG A 42 -4.22 10.66 -7.86
C ARG A 42 -4.00 10.27 -9.32
N CYS A 43 -3.88 8.98 -9.61
CA CYS A 43 -3.44 8.51 -10.92
C CYS A 43 -4.43 7.58 -11.62
N ASN A 44 -5.48 7.11 -10.92
CA ASN A 44 -6.43 6.09 -11.34
C ASN A 44 -5.84 4.68 -11.57
N GLY A 45 -4.61 4.42 -11.11
CA GLY A 45 -4.06 3.07 -11.07
C GLY A 45 -4.87 2.15 -10.14
N SER A 46 -5.16 0.93 -10.61
CA SER A 46 -5.87 -0.10 -9.85
C SER A 46 -4.89 -1.20 -9.43
N PHE A 47 -4.92 -1.60 -8.16
CA PHE A 47 -4.06 -2.65 -7.61
C PHE A 47 -4.71 -3.30 -6.38
N LYS A 48 -4.12 -4.40 -5.90
CA LYS A 48 -4.64 -5.19 -4.78
C LYS A 48 -3.84 -4.90 -3.50
N VAL A 49 -4.53 -4.76 -2.38
CA VAL A 49 -3.95 -4.64 -1.04
C VAL A 49 -4.45 -5.80 -0.19
N MET A 50 -3.54 -6.57 0.40
CA MET A 50 -3.89 -7.70 1.27
C MET A 50 -3.69 -7.31 2.73
N ASN A 51 -4.75 -7.43 3.53
CA ASN A 51 -4.68 -7.31 4.98
C ASN A 51 -4.80 -8.71 5.61
N TYR A 52 -3.67 -9.25 6.05
CA TYR A 52 -3.64 -10.50 6.80
C TYR A 52 -3.94 -10.24 8.26
N GLU A 53 -4.67 -11.15 8.93
CA GLU A 53 -4.88 -11.07 10.37
C GLU A 53 -3.52 -11.11 11.09
N GLY A 54 -3.04 -9.94 11.53
CA GLY A 54 -1.79 -9.81 12.25
C GLY A 54 -1.84 -10.55 13.59
N GLN A 55 -0.93 -11.50 13.78
CA GLN A 55 -0.57 -11.98 15.10
C GLN A 55 0.54 -11.09 15.65
N TYR A 56 0.36 -10.51 16.83
CA TYR A 56 1.42 -9.78 17.53
C TYR A 56 1.91 -10.58 18.73
N LEU A 57 3.21 -10.51 19.00
CA LEU A 57 3.80 -11.02 20.23
C LEU A 57 3.55 -9.99 21.34
N SER A 58 2.74 -10.36 22.33
CA SER A 58 2.71 -9.59 23.57
C SER A 58 4.02 -9.81 24.34
N GLY A 59 4.45 -8.83 25.15
CA GLY A 59 5.74 -8.83 25.86
C GLY A 59 6.03 -10.03 26.79
N PHE A 60 5.08 -10.96 26.94
CA PHE A 60 5.23 -12.23 27.65
C PHE A 60 5.31 -13.45 26.72
N GLY A 61 5.61 -13.27 25.42
CA GLY A 61 5.79 -14.36 24.46
C GLY A 61 4.49 -14.97 23.92
N ALA A 62 3.32 -14.53 24.39
CA ALA A 62 2.04 -14.99 23.85
C ALA A 62 1.72 -14.27 22.53
N ARG A 63 1.54 -15.07 21.46
CA ARG A 63 0.97 -14.60 20.18
C ARG A 63 -0.51 -14.29 20.39
N LYS A 64 -0.90 -13.03 20.26
CA LYS A 64 -2.29 -12.58 20.29
C LYS A 64 -2.74 -12.18 18.89
N LYS A 65 -3.98 -12.48 18.53
CA LYS A 65 -4.61 -11.90 17.34
C LYS A 65 -4.89 -10.42 17.59
N ALA A 66 -4.61 -9.57 16.60
CA ALA A 66 -5.08 -8.18 16.61
C ALA A 66 -6.60 -8.16 16.80
N THR A 67 -7.05 -7.52 17.88
CA THR A 67 -8.44 -7.60 18.36
C THR A 67 -9.34 -6.56 17.70
N ALA A 68 -8.75 -5.58 17.00
CA ALA A 68 -9.48 -4.51 16.32
C ALA A 68 -8.89 -4.30 14.92
N PRO A 69 -9.74 -4.00 13.91
CA PRO A 69 -9.26 -3.63 12.58
C PRO A 69 -8.36 -2.39 12.70
N GLN A 70 -7.09 -2.53 12.36
CA GLN A 70 -6.16 -1.39 12.32
C GLN A 70 -6.26 -0.69 10.96
N PRO A 71 -6.02 0.63 10.89
CA PRO A 71 -5.87 1.30 9.60
C PRO A 71 -4.79 0.61 8.75
N ILE A 72 -5.10 0.36 7.48
CA ILE A 72 -4.15 -0.25 6.54
C ILE A 72 -3.49 0.87 5.76
N GLY A 73 -2.20 1.11 6.00
CA GLY A 73 -1.43 2.09 5.23
C GLY A 73 -1.23 1.61 3.79
N VAL A 74 -1.60 2.45 2.83
CA VAL A 74 -1.50 2.16 1.40
C VAL A 74 -0.57 3.16 0.72
N VAL A 75 0.33 2.64 -0.12
CA VAL A 75 1.15 3.41 -1.05
C VAL A 75 0.76 3.00 -2.46
N CYS A 76 0.52 3.96 -3.35
CA CYS A 76 0.16 3.66 -4.72
C CYS A 76 1.29 2.97 -5.48
N ASP A 77 0.97 1.81 -6.07
CA ASP A 77 1.83 1.06 -6.98
C ASP A 77 1.21 1.02 -8.38
N CYS A 78 1.18 2.16 -9.08
CA CYS A 78 0.54 2.26 -10.38
C CYS A 78 1.29 1.58 -11.53
N GLY A 79 2.36 0.80 -11.29
CA GLY A 79 3.12 0.13 -12.36
C GLY A 79 4.01 1.08 -13.18
N LEU A 80 5.00 0.54 -13.90
CA LEU A 80 6.03 1.34 -14.60
C LEU A 80 5.47 2.10 -15.80
N ASP A 81 4.45 1.54 -16.45
CA ASP A 81 3.87 2.04 -17.69
C ASP A 81 2.80 3.13 -17.48
N HIS A 82 2.58 3.54 -16.23
CA HIS A 82 1.53 4.48 -15.92
C HIS A 82 1.94 5.92 -16.23
N LYS A 83 1.21 6.57 -17.14
CA LYS A 83 1.51 7.93 -17.66
C LYS A 83 1.77 9.00 -16.60
N ASN A 84 1.17 8.87 -15.41
CA ASN A 84 1.33 9.81 -14.28
C ASN A 84 2.37 9.38 -13.23
N ARG A 85 3.20 8.38 -13.54
CA ARG A 85 4.29 7.93 -12.67
C ARG A 85 5.51 8.84 -12.85
N PRO A 86 6.03 9.46 -11.78
CA PRO A 86 7.31 10.16 -11.84
C PRO A 86 8.45 9.19 -12.20
N ALA A 87 9.36 9.63 -13.08
CA ALA A 87 10.53 8.85 -13.46
C ALA A 87 11.34 8.42 -12.22
N GLY A 88 11.74 7.16 -12.16
CA GLY A 88 12.52 6.59 -11.06
C GLY A 88 11.75 6.34 -9.75
N SER A 89 10.45 6.63 -9.67
CA SER A 89 9.62 6.33 -8.48
C SER A 89 9.00 4.94 -8.58
N ALA A 90 8.64 4.28 -7.46
CA ALA A 90 7.93 3.00 -7.45
C ALA A 90 6.44 3.11 -7.85
N GLY A 91 5.85 4.30 -7.71
CA GLY A 91 4.50 4.63 -8.13
C GLY A 91 4.29 6.14 -8.15
N CYS A 92 3.05 6.63 -8.16
CA CYS A 92 2.78 8.07 -8.22
C CYS A 92 3.00 8.83 -6.91
N GLY A 93 3.46 8.16 -5.84
CA GLY A 93 3.75 8.76 -4.54
C GLY A 93 2.51 9.10 -3.69
N ALA A 94 1.31 8.71 -4.13
CA ALA A 94 0.11 8.86 -3.32
C ALA A 94 0.10 7.85 -2.16
N VAL A 95 -0.24 8.33 -0.96
CA VAL A 95 -0.39 7.52 0.26
C VAL A 95 -1.71 7.85 0.96
N TRP A 96 -2.38 6.85 1.54
CA TRP A 96 -3.63 7.00 2.30
C TRP A 96 -3.83 5.78 3.19
N ASP A 97 -4.76 5.84 4.15
CA ASP A 97 -5.12 4.68 4.94
C ASP A 97 -6.50 4.14 4.55
N ILE A 98 -6.66 2.82 4.61
CA ILE A 98 -7.97 2.16 4.58
C ILE A 98 -8.44 2.02 6.03
N VAL A 99 -9.60 2.61 6.34
CA VAL A 99 -10.18 2.64 7.69
C VAL A 99 -11.46 1.80 7.73
N HIS A 100 -11.70 1.11 8.84
CA HIS A 100 -12.82 0.18 9.02
C HIS A 100 -14.03 0.84 9.69
#